data_AF-A0A0P1FEP3-F1
#
_entry.id   AF-A0A0P1FEP3-F1
#
_cell.length_a   1.000
_cell.length_b   1.000
_cell.length_c   1.000
_cell.angle_alpha   90.00
_cell.angle_beta   90.00
_cell.angle_gamma   90.00
#
_symmetry.space_group_name_H-M   'P 1'
#
loop_
_entity.id
_entity.type
_entity.pdbx_description
1 polymer ?
#
loop_
_entity_poly.entity_id
_entity_poly.type
_entity_poly.pdbx_seq_one_letter_code
_entity_poly.pdbx_strand_id
1 'polypeptide(L)'
;MTTVQMIHLGASVLLLAAAFVVLGYRFKLRKAYATRNRSTVDLLDALEDRLDSQFRAQTALIGDQNKKMAKIANQVTTLADERLVEQAISIARMGGDPEHISTSVGLSLDEARTLHRYRQN
;
A
#
# COMPACT_ATOMS: atom_id res chain seq x y z
N MET A 1 -32.19 65.47 42.95
CA MET A 1 -31.12 64.52 42.58
C MET A 1 -29.79 65.17 42.92
N THR A 2 -28.98 64.58 43.78
CA THR A 2 -27.70 65.19 44.22
C THR A 2 -26.59 64.88 43.22
N THR A 3 -25.61 65.77 43.09
CA THR A 3 -24.46 65.62 42.17
C THR A 3 -23.74 64.28 42.31
N VAL A 4 -23.67 63.76 43.53
CA VAL A 4 -23.11 62.44 43.88
C VAL A 4 -23.87 61.29 43.20
N GLN A 5 -25.20 61.35 43.11
CA GLN A 5 -26.00 60.33 42.43
C GLN A 5 -25.75 60.30 40.92
N MET A 6 -25.53 61.46 40.29
CA MET A 6 -25.20 61.53 38.86
C MET A 6 -23.82 60.96 38.56
N ILE A 7 -22.83 61.18 39.44
CA ILE A 7 -21.49 60.61 39.31
C ILE A 7 -21.53 59.07 39.44
N HIS A 8 -22.27 58.54 40.42
CA HIS A 8 -22.44 57.09 40.55
C HIS A 8 -23.17 56.47 39.36
N LEU A 9 -24.21 57.13 38.83
CA LEU A 9 -24.92 56.65 37.66
C LEU A 9 -23.99 56.58 36.43
N GLY A 10 -23.21 57.64 36.19
CA GLY A 10 -22.23 57.67 35.10
C GLY A 10 -21.15 56.60 35.23
N ALA A 11 -20.60 56.41 36.43
CA ALA A 11 -19.60 55.38 36.70
C ALA A 11 -20.15 53.95 36.49
N SER A 12 -21.41 53.72 36.88
CA SER A 12 -22.09 52.43 36.71
C SER A 12 -22.29 52.09 35.23
N VAL A 13 -22.69 53.07 34.42
CA VAL A 13 -22.87 52.89 32.97
C VAL A 13 -21.54 52.56 32.28
N LEU A 14 -20.46 53.24 32.67
CA LEU A 14 -19.12 52.97 32.13
C LEU A 14 -18.61 51.57 32.50
N LEU A 15 -18.80 51.14 33.74
CA LEU A 15 -18.43 49.80 34.18
C LEU A 15 -19.25 48.72 33.45
N LEU A 16 -20.54 48.96 33.23
CA LEU A 16 -21.42 48.03 32.54
C LEU A 16 -21.05 47.91 31.06
N ALA A 17 -20.72 49.03 30.41
CA ALA A 17 -20.20 49.04 29.04
C ALA A 17 -18.86 48.30 28.94
N ALA A 18 -17.93 48.54 29.87
CA ALA A 18 -16.64 47.84 29.92
C ALA A 18 -16.82 46.32 30.12
N ALA A 19 -17.72 45.91 31.02
CA ALA A 19 -18.05 44.51 31.23
C ALA A 19 -18.61 43.85 29.96
N PHE A 20 -19.48 44.56 29.24
CA PHE A 20 -20.05 44.06 27.99
C PHE A 20 -18.99 43.87 26.89
N VAL A 21 -18.05 44.81 26.77
CA VAL A 21 -16.92 44.72 25.82
C VAL A 21 -16.04 43.51 26.15
N VAL A 22 -15.67 43.32 27.42
CA VAL A 22 -14.86 42.18 27.84
C VAL A 22 -15.58 40.85 27.58
N LEU A 23 -16.88 40.78 27.90
CA LEU A 23 -17.67 39.58 27.68
C LEU A 23 -17.78 39.23 26.18
N GLY A 24 -18.04 40.23 25.34
CA GLY A 24 -18.07 40.07 23.88
C GLY A 24 -16.73 39.60 23.31
N TYR A 25 -15.61 40.16 23.80
CA TYR A 25 -14.28 39.77 23.38
C TYR A 25 -13.96 38.32 23.77
N ARG A 26 -14.31 37.91 25.00
CA ARG A 26 -14.15 36.50 25.44
C ARG A 26 -15.00 35.53 24.63
N PHE A 27 -16.22 35.92 24.27
CA PHE A 27 -17.10 35.11 23.45
C PHE A 27 -16.55 34.92 22.03
N LYS A 28 -16.04 36.00 21.43
CA LYS A 28 -15.40 35.98 20.10
C LYS A 28 -14.16 35.08 20.09
N LEU A 29 -13.30 35.19 21.11
CA LEU A 29 -12.12 34.33 21.25
C LEU A 29 -12.52 32.86 21.37
N ARG A 30 -13.46 32.51 22.26
CA ARG A 30 -13.93 31.12 22.43
C ARG A 30 -14.45 30.53 21.11
N LYS A 31 -15.22 31.30 20.34
CA LYS A 31 -15.73 30.85 19.04
C LYS A 31 -14.59 30.58 18.04
N ALA A 32 -13.60 31.47 17.97
CA ALA A 32 -12.45 31.33 17.09
C ALA A 32 -11.60 30.07 17.42
N TYR A 33 -11.35 29.81 18.71
CA TYR A 33 -10.65 28.60 19.14
C TYR A 33 -11.44 27.33 18.86
N ALA A 34 -12.77 27.33 19.04
CA ALA A 34 -13.62 26.19 18.75
C ALA A 34 -13.62 25.83 17.25
N THR A 35 -13.70 26.83 16.36
CA THR A 35 -13.63 26.60 14.90
C THR A 35 -12.25 26.10 14.45
N ARG A 36 -11.17 26.57 15.08
CA ARG A 36 -9.80 26.14 14.73
C ARG A 36 -9.52 24.70 15.15
N ASN A 37 -10.01 24.28 16.32
CA ASN A 37 -9.87 22.87 16.74
C ASN A 37 -10.67 21.93 15.84
N ARG A 38 -11.90 22.33 15.46
CA ARG A 38 -12.72 21.52 14.56
C ARG A 38 -12.07 21.33 13.19
N SER A 39 -11.53 22.41 12.61
CA SER A 39 -10.82 22.31 11.32
C SER A 39 -9.57 21.44 11.39
N THR A 40 -8.91 21.36 12.55
CA THR A 40 -7.68 20.55 12.70
C THR A 40 -8.03 19.07 12.81
N VAL A 41 -9.11 18.72 13.51
CA VAL A 41 -9.62 17.34 13.61
C VAL A 41 -10.12 16.87 12.24
N ASP A 42 -10.90 17.70 11.53
CA ASP A 42 -11.40 17.36 10.20
C ASP A 42 -10.25 17.12 9.19
N LEU A 43 -9.14 17.86 9.32
CA LEU A 43 -7.94 17.66 8.49
C LEU A 43 -7.19 16.37 8.85
N LEU A 44 -7.19 15.96 10.12
CA LEU A 44 -6.59 14.71 10.60
C LEU A 44 -7.39 13.51 10.08
N ASP A 45 -8.71 13.53 10.21
CA ASP A 45 -9.59 12.46 9.73
C ASP A 45 -9.45 12.29 8.20
N ALA A 46 -9.41 13.40 7.45
CA ALA A 46 -9.20 13.35 6.00
C ALA A 46 -7.82 12.81 5.60
N LEU A 47 -6.79 13.03 6.43
CA LEU A 47 -5.45 12.48 6.23
C LEU A 47 -5.42 10.98 6.53
N GLU A 48 -6.09 10.54 7.59
CA GLU A 48 -6.23 9.14 7.97
C GLU A 48 -6.94 8.33 6.89
N ASP A 49 -8.10 8.79 6.42
CA ASP A 49 -8.84 8.16 5.31
C ASP A 49 -8.00 8.05 4.02
N ARG A 50 -7.20 9.08 3.74
CA ARG A 50 -6.32 9.09 2.56
C ARG A 50 -5.14 8.13 2.71
N LEU A 51 -4.57 8.00 3.90
CA LEU A 51 -3.53 7.03 4.19
C LEU A 51 -4.07 5.60 4.10
N ASP A 52 -5.21 5.33 4.72
CA ASP A 52 -5.84 4.00 4.71
C ASP A 52 -6.20 3.53 3.30
N SER A 53 -6.76 4.43 2.48
CA SER A 53 -7.05 4.13 1.08
C SER A 53 -5.79 3.88 0.25
N GLN A 54 -4.69 4.61 0.50
CA GLN A 54 -3.40 4.36 -0.15
C GLN A 54 -2.79 3.03 0.26
N PHE A 55 -2.83 2.68 1.56
CA PHE A 55 -2.32 1.40 2.04
C PHE A 55 -3.08 0.24 1.41
N ARG A 56 -4.42 0.29 1.39
CA ARG A 56 -5.24 -0.75 0.75
C ARG A 56 -4.92 -0.90 -0.74
N ALA A 57 -4.75 0.21 -1.46
CA ALA A 57 -4.40 0.18 -2.87
C ALA A 57 -3.01 -0.44 -3.11
N GLN A 58 -2.01 -0.11 -2.28
CA GLN A 58 -0.68 -0.70 -2.36
C GLN A 58 -0.67 -2.19 -2.03
N THR A 59 -1.39 -2.62 -0.99
CA THR A 59 -1.49 -4.04 -0.64
C THR A 59 -2.14 -4.85 -1.76
N ALA A 60 -3.18 -4.30 -2.41
CA ALA A 60 -3.80 -4.94 -3.58
C ALA A 60 -2.83 -5.05 -4.77
N LEU A 61 -2.06 -4.00 -5.04
CA LEU A 61 -1.03 -3.98 -6.09
C LEU A 61 0.08 -5.01 -5.84
N ILE A 62 0.60 -5.09 -4.61
CA ILE A 62 1.63 -6.08 -4.23
C ILE A 62 1.07 -7.49 -4.36
N GLY A 63 -0.18 -7.72 -3.95
CA GLY A 63 -0.85 -9.01 -4.10
C GLY A 63 -0.98 -9.46 -5.56
N ASP A 64 -1.35 -8.54 -6.47
CA ASP A 64 -1.45 -8.84 -7.90
C ASP A 64 -0.07 -9.05 -8.56
N GLN A 65 0.93 -8.27 -8.16
CA GLN A 65 2.32 -8.46 -8.61
C GLN A 65 2.86 -9.83 -8.19
N ASN A 66 2.63 -10.26 -6.95
CA ASN A 66 3.06 -11.59 -6.49
C ASN A 66 2.39 -12.72 -7.29
N LYS A 67 1.09 -12.59 -7.62
CA LYS A 67 0.40 -13.57 -8.48
C LYS A 67 0.98 -13.60 -9.88
N LYS A 68 1.29 -12.44 -10.46
CA LYS A 68 1.95 -12.34 -11.78
C LYS A 68 3.35 -12.95 -11.77
N MET A 69 4.15 -12.68 -10.73
CA MET A 69 5.47 -13.28 -10.58
C MET A 69 5.40 -14.81 -10.43
N ALA A 70 4.45 -15.33 -9.64
CA ALA A 70 4.23 -16.78 -9.53
C ALA A 70 3.85 -17.41 -10.88
N LYS A 71 3.00 -16.74 -11.66
CA LYS A 71 2.64 -17.20 -13.01
C LYS A 71 3.84 -17.19 -13.97
N ILE A 72 4.63 -16.12 -13.95
CA ILE A 72 5.84 -16.01 -14.77
C ILE A 72 6.85 -17.09 -14.37
N ALA A 73 7.08 -17.30 -13.07
CA ALA A 73 7.97 -18.34 -12.58
C ALA A 73 7.54 -19.72 -13.08
N ASN A 74 6.25 -20.06 -12.96
CA ASN A 74 5.71 -21.32 -13.46
C ASN A 74 5.91 -21.46 -14.98
N GLN A 75 5.60 -20.42 -15.76
CA GLN A 75 5.82 -20.41 -17.21
C GLN A 75 7.30 -20.61 -17.57
N VAL A 76 8.23 -19.96 -16.85
CA VAL A 76 9.68 -20.11 -17.05
C VAL A 76 10.12 -21.53 -16.74
N THR A 77 9.62 -22.15 -15.66
CA THR A 77 9.91 -23.55 -15.34
C THR A 77 9.41 -24.47 -16.44
N THR A 78 8.17 -24.31 -16.91
CA THR A 78 7.63 -25.12 -18.02
C THR A 78 8.44 -24.98 -19.30
N LEU A 79 8.82 -23.75 -19.68
CA LEU A 79 9.66 -23.48 -20.85
C LEU A 79 11.07 -24.06 -20.71
N ALA A 80 11.63 -24.07 -19.49
CA ALA A 80 12.92 -24.69 -19.23
C ALA A 80 12.82 -26.21 -19.37
N ASP A 81 11.78 -26.83 -18.81
CA ASP A 81 11.54 -28.27 -18.89
C ASP A 81 11.31 -28.73 -20.34
N GLU A 82 10.51 -27.99 -21.12
CA GLU A 82 10.27 -28.27 -22.54
C GLU A 82 11.57 -28.22 -23.35
N ARG A 83 12.41 -27.20 -23.12
CA ARG A 83 13.71 -27.09 -23.80
C ARG A 83 14.68 -28.20 -23.42
N LEU A 84 14.73 -28.61 -22.14
CA LEU A 84 15.56 -29.72 -21.69
C LEU A 84 15.12 -31.04 -22.35
N VAL A 85 13.81 -31.26 -22.44
CA VAL A 85 13.25 -32.44 -23.13
C VAL A 85 13.57 -32.41 -24.63
N GLU A 86 13.38 -31.29 -25.32
CA GLU A 86 13.75 -31.16 -26.74
C GLU A 86 15.25 -31.39 -26.97
N GLN A 87 16.10 -30.88 -26.08
CA GLN A 87 17.54 -31.07 -26.16
C GLN A 87 17.93 -32.53 -25.92
N ALA A 88 17.29 -33.22 -24.96
CA ALA A 88 17.46 -34.66 -24.74
C ALA A 88 17.03 -35.49 -25.97
N ILE A 89 15.90 -35.15 -26.59
CA ILE A 89 15.42 -35.81 -27.81
C ILE A 89 16.39 -35.57 -28.97
N SER A 90 16.93 -34.35 -29.11
CA SER A 90 17.92 -34.02 -30.15
C SER A 90 19.20 -34.85 -30.00
N ILE A 91 19.76 -34.92 -28.79
CA ILE A 91 20.97 -35.71 -28.51
C ILE A 91 20.70 -37.21 -28.72
N ALA A 92 19.52 -37.70 -28.32
CA ALA A 92 19.10 -39.07 -28.59
C ALA A 92 19.00 -39.35 -30.10
N ARG A 93 18.43 -38.43 -30.89
CA ARG A 93 18.33 -38.52 -32.36
C ARG A 93 19.70 -38.47 -33.05
N MET A 94 20.66 -37.71 -32.51
CA MET A 94 22.03 -37.64 -33.02
C MET A 94 22.88 -38.89 -32.71
N GLY A 95 22.33 -39.87 -31.98
CA GLY A 95 23.04 -41.11 -31.67
C GLY A 95 23.80 -41.10 -30.35
N GLY A 96 23.56 -40.12 -29.48
CA GLY A 96 24.21 -40.04 -28.17
C GLY A 96 23.88 -41.25 -27.28
N ASP A 97 24.90 -41.77 -26.61
CA ASP A 97 24.78 -42.82 -25.60
C ASP A 97 23.96 -42.29 -24.40
N PRO A 98 23.03 -43.06 -23.78
CA PRO A 98 22.29 -42.66 -22.58
C PRO A 98 23.12 -42.01 -21.46
N GLU A 99 24.37 -42.42 -21.26
CA GLU A 99 25.28 -41.80 -20.28
C GLU A 99 25.67 -40.36 -20.68
N HIS A 100 25.81 -40.12 -21.98
CA HIS A 100 26.08 -38.80 -22.54
C HIS A 100 24.84 -37.89 -22.48
N ILE A 101 23.64 -38.43 -22.69
CA ILE A 101 22.36 -37.70 -22.56
C ILE A 101 22.12 -37.28 -21.10
N SER A 102 22.35 -38.20 -20.15
CA SER A 102 22.24 -37.92 -18.71
C SER A 102 23.15 -36.78 -18.28
N THR A 103 24.42 -36.80 -18.71
CA THR A 103 25.42 -35.80 -18.32
C THR A 103 25.18 -34.44 -18.98
N SER A 104 24.73 -34.42 -20.23
CA SER A 104 24.55 -33.20 -21.01
C SER A 104 23.26 -32.44 -20.70
N VAL A 105 22.19 -33.15 -20.30
CA VAL A 105 20.88 -32.55 -20.00
C VAL A 105 20.59 -32.51 -18.50
N GLY A 106 21.36 -33.24 -17.69
CA GLY A 106 21.15 -33.34 -16.23
C GLY A 106 20.00 -34.27 -15.83
N LEU A 107 19.57 -35.16 -16.72
CA LEU A 107 18.53 -36.16 -16.47
C LEU A 107 19.11 -37.39 -15.76
N SER A 108 18.27 -38.12 -15.02
CA SER A 108 18.68 -39.39 -14.42
C SER A 108 19.00 -40.45 -15.48
N LEU A 109 19.91 -41.38 -15.18
CA LEU A 109 20.33 -42.42 -16.13
C LEU A 109 19.16 -43.29 -16.61
N ASP A 110 18.14 -43.48 -15.75
CA ASP A 110 16.97 -44.29 -16.05
C ASP A 110 15.99 -43.58 -17.00
N GLU A 111 15.84 -42.25 -16.85
CA GLU A 111 15.08 -41.40 -17.79
C GLU A 111 15.77 -41.35 -19.17
N ALA A 112 17.10 -41.20 -19.19
CA ALA A 112 17.88 -41.20 -20.43
C ALA A 112 17.78 -42.54 -21.18
N ARG A 113 17.80 -43.68 -20.47
CA ARG A 113 17.58 -45.02 -21.06
C ARG A 113 16.17 -45.21 -21.61
N THR A 114 15.18 -44.61 -20.96
CA THR A 114 13.79 -44.66 -21.41
C THR A 114 13.60 -43.85 -22.70
N LEU A 115 14.20 -42.65 -22.77
CA LEU A 115 14.27 -41.84 -23.99
C LEU A 115 14.98 -42.56 -25.14
N HIS A 116 16.09 -43.26 -24.85
CA HIS A 116 16.81 -44.05 -25.84
C HIS A 116 16.01 -45.25 -26.35
N ARG A 117 15.27 -45.95 -25.48
CA ARG A 117 14.36 -47.04 -25.88
C ARG A 117 13.20 -46.53 -26.73
N TYR A 118 12.63 -45.37 -26.39
CA TYR A 118 11.59 -44.72 -27.20
C TYR A 118 12.06 -44.31 -28.60
N ARG A 119 13.37 -44.14 -28.83
CA ARG A 119 13.95 -43.90 -30.16
C ARG A 119 14.03 -45.16 -31.02
N GLN A 120 14.21 -46.33 -30.40
CA GLN A 120 14.44 -47.59 -31.09
C GLN A 120 13.14 -48.28 -31.52
N ASN A 121 12.02 -47.95 -30.87
CA ASN A 121 10.67 -48.32 -31.28
C ASN A 121 10.09 -47.28 -32.24
#